data_AF-A0A4W3IAN0-F1
#
_entry.id   AF-A0A4W3IAN0-F1
#
_cell.length_a   1.000
_cell.length_b   1.000
_cell.length_c   1.000
_cell.angle_alpha   90.00
_cell.angle_beta   90.00
_cell.angle_gamma   90.00
#
_symmetry.space_group_name_H-M   'P 1'
#
loop_
_entity.id
_entity.type
_entity.pdbx_description
1 polymer ?
#
loop_
_entity_poly.entity_id
_entity_poly.type
_entity_poly.pdbx_seq_one_letter_code
_entity_poly.pdbx_strand_id
1 'polypeptide(L)'
;MGSAWLSRSIRSLILTVLCFLTSATTLLKSENVGCDEYLGSDKVVDKCGMCGGDNTSCKVVSGIFKDSLSSVGYHKIIEIPEGATKINVTEMAKSRNYLALRCRSGRSVINGNWAIDRPGKYEGGGTMFTYKRPNEIRSTAGESFSAEGPTNEALDVFMIYQQSNPGVQYEYILPNVNVVSPLLPPSIRPGKTETFQHLT
;
A
#
# COMPACT_ATOMS: atom_id res chain seq x y z
N MET A 1 -50.98 1.92 49.92
CA MET A 1 -49.88 2.45 50.76
C MET A 1 -48.74 1.47 50.68
N GLY A 2 -47.55 1.87 50.22
CA GLY A 2 -46.40 0.99 50.18
C GLY A 2 -45.32 1.41 49.20
N SER A 3 -44.75 2.60 49.37
CA SER A 3 -43.53 2.98 48.65
C SER A 3 -42.59 3.70 49.62
N ALA A 4 -41.32 3.32 49.52
CA ALA A 4 -40.15 3.94 50.16
C ALA A 4 -39.78 3.48 51.59
N TRP A 5 -39.12 2.33 51.70
CA TRP A 5 -38.06 2.12 52.72
C TRP A 5 -37.00 1.16 52.19
N LEU A 6 -36.15 1.61 51.26
CA LEU A 6 -34.78 1.07 51.25
C LEU A 6 -34.05 1.80 52.38
N SER A 7 -33.62 1.05 53.40
CA SER A 7 -32.77 1.54 54.48
C SER A 7 -31.63 2.41 53.91
N ARG A 8 -31.30 3.52 54.59
CA ARG A 8 -30.18 4.41 54.19
C ARG A 8 -28.89 3.63 53.97
N SER A 9 -28.71 2.54 54.71
CA SER A 9 -27.59 1.60 54.56
C SER A 9 -27.63 0.84 53.23
N ILE A 10 -28.81 0.36 52.81
CA ILE A 10 -28.99 -0.37 51.54
C ILE A 10 -28.85 0.56 50.34
N ARG A 11 -29.38 1.80 50.42
CA ARG A 11 -29.17 2.81 49.37
C ARG A 11 -27.69 3.17 49.22
N SER A 12 -26.97 3.32 50.34
CA SER A 12 -25.53 3.61 50.34
C SER A 12 -24.72 2.43 49.78
N LEU A 13 -25.10 1.19 50.11
CA LEU A 13 -24.47 -0.03 49.58
C LEU A 13 -24.71 -0.18 48.07
N ILE A 14 -25.92 0.09 47.59
CA ILE A 14 -26.23 0.07 46.15
C ILE A 14 -25.46 1.16 45.40
N LEU A 15 -25.40 2.38 45.93
CA LEU A 15 -24.66 3.49 45.31
C LEU A 15 -23.15 3.22 45.26
N THR A 16 -22.59 2.62 46.31
CA THR A 16 -21.17 2.25 46.35
C THR A 16 -20.87 1.09 45.41
N VAL A 17 -21.67 0.02 45.39
CA VAL A 17 -21.52 -1.09 44.45
C VAL A 17 -21.66 -0.62 42.99
N LEU A 18 -22.61 0.26 42.68
CA LEU A 18 -22.71 0.89 41.35
C LEU A 18 -21.47 1.72 41.03
N CYS A 19 -20.92 2.48 41.99
CA CYS A 19 -19.69 3.26 41.81
C CYS A 19 -18.46 2.36 41.54
N PHE A 20 -18.34 1.25 42.27
CA PHE A 20 -17.29 0.25 42.04
C PHE A 20 -17.44 -0.45 40.69
N LEU A 21 -18.68 -0.78 40.27
CA LEU A 21 -18.95 -1.35 38.95
C LEU A 21 -18.71 -0.34 37.82
N THR A 22 -19.03 0.95 38.00
CA THR A 22 -18.71 2.00 37.01
C THR A 22 -17.21 2.31 36.95
N SER A 23 -16.48 2.16 38.05
CA SER A 23 -15.02 2.33 38.10
C SER A 23 -14.29 1.11 37.51
N ALA A 24 -14.87 -0.09 37.64
CA ALA A 24 -14.35 -1.31 37.01
C ALA A 24 -14.57 -1.35 35.49
N THR A 25 -15.53 -0.62 34.93
CA THR A 25 -15.77 -0.55 33.48
C THR A 25 -14.99 0.54 32.75
N THR A 26 -14.32 1.46 33.46
CA THR A 26 -13.52 2.54 32.85
C THR A 26 -12.04 2.18 32.64
N LEU A 27 -11.59 0.98 33.01
CA LEU A 27 -10.17 0.66 33.18
C LEU A 27 -9.51 -0.23 32.12
N LEU A 28 -10.05 -0.29 30.90
CA LEU A 28 -9.33 -0.90 29.76
C LEU A 28 -9.52 -0.04 28.50
N LYS A 29 -8.96 1.18 28.50
CA LYS A 29 -8.72 1.89 27.25
C LYS A 29 -7.50 1.26 26.60
N SER A 30 -7.71 0.49 25.53
CA SER A 30 -6.63 -0.03 24.70
C SER A 30 -5.90 1.14 24.05
N GLU A 31 -4.72 1.49 24.55
CA GLU A 31 -3.85 2.48 23.92
C GLU A 31 -3.17 1.84 22.71
N ASN A 32 -3.39 2.40 21.53
CA ASN A 32 -2.68 1.99 20.32
C ASN A 32 -1.25 2.52 20.33
N VAL A 33 -0.33 1.81 19.69
CA VAL A 33 1.02 2.30 19.41
C VAL A 33 0.97 3.17 18.15
N GLY A 34 1.41 4.42 18.24
CA GLY A 34 1.53 5.30 17.08
C GLY A 34 2.64 4.86 16.14
N CYS A 35 2.69 5.41 14.93
CA CYS A 35 3.75 5.09 13.97
C CYS A 35 5.17 5.49 14.40
N ASP A 36 5.29 6.28 15.47
CA ASP A 36 6.53 6.71 16.11
C ASP A 36 6.91 5.83 17.31
N GLU A 37 6.27 4.66 17.44
CA GLU A 37 6.56 3.62 18.43
C GLU A 37 6.17 3.97 19.88
N TYR A 38 5.46 5.08 20.09
CA TYR A 38 4.96 5.49 21.41
C TYR A 38 3.52 4.99 21.68
N LEU A 39 3.29 4.42 22.86
CA LEU A 39 1.97 4.05 23.36
C LEU A 39 1.11 5.30 23.59
N GLY A 40 -0.12 5.29 23.09
CA GLY A 40 -1.04 6.42 23.20
C GLY A 40 -0.74 7.58 22.25
N SER A 41 0.23 7.43 21.33
CA SER A 41 0.52 8.42 20.30
C SER A 41 -0.54 8.40 19.20
N ASP A 42 -1.03 9.58 18.83
CA ASP A 42 -2.00 9.78 17.74
C ASP A 42 -1.33 9.88 16.35
N LYS A 43 0.01 9.72 16.26
CA LYS A 43 0.69 9.81 14.96
C LYS A 43 0.41 8.60 14.09
N VAL A 44 0.05 8.87 12.83
CA VAL A 44 -0.21 7.87 11.79
C VAL A 44 0.73 8.10 10.62
N VAL A 45 1.06 7.01 9.91
CA VAL A 45 1.82 7.07 8.66
C VAL A 45 0.97 7.76 7.59
N ASP A 46 1.52 8.78 6.94
CA ASP A 46 0.86 9.49 5.84
C ASP A 46 0.85 8.64 4.56
N LYS A 47 0.20 9.12 3.49
CA LYS A 47 0.13 8.39 2.20
C LYS A 47 1.51 8.17 1.59
N CYS A 48 2.51 8.96 1.95
CA CYS A 48 3.87 8.88 1.46
C CYS A 48 4.74 7.91 2.25
N GLY A 49 4.20 7.29 3.31
CA GLY A 49 4.95 6.39 4.18
C GLY A 49 5.70 7.11 5.32
N MET A 50 5.46 8.40 5.55
CA MET A 50 6.11 9.16 6.62
C MET A 50 5.24 9.22 7.88
N CYS A 51 5.81 8.87 9.04
CA CYS A 51 5.11 8.97 10.30
C CYS A 51 4.87 10.43 10.71
N GLY A 52 3.61 10.81 10.93
CA GLY A 52 3.25 12.20 11.21
C GLY A 52 3.47 13.16 10.04
N GLY A 53 3.57 12.63 8.81
CA GLY A 53 3.72 13.42 7.60
C GLY A 53 2.44 14.16 7.20
N ASP A 54 2.58 15.13 6.31
CA ASP A 54 1.51 16.00 5.81
C ASP A 54 1.06 15.65 4.39
N ASN A 55 1.52 14.51 3.84
CA ASN A 55 1.29 14.04 2.47
C ASN A 55 1.97 14.89 1.36
N THR A 56 2.98 15.69 1.67
CA THR A 56 3.66 16.56 0.68
C THR A 56 4.97 15.99 0.12
N SER A 57 5.53 14.96 0.77
CA SER A 57 6.81 14.34 0.38
C SER A 57 6.72 13.41 -0.83
N CYS A 58 5.51 13.17 -1.34
CA CYS A 58 5.25 12.33 -2.49
C CYS A 58 4.04 12.82 -3.29
N LYS A 59 3.84 12.24 -4.47
CA LYS A 59 2.66 12.43 -5.32
C LYS A 59 1.97 11.07 -5.50
N VAL A 60 0.70 11.00 -5.10
CA VAL A 60 -0.16 9.87 -5.46
C VAL A 60 -0.66 10.08 -6.89
N VAL A 61 -0.46 9.10 -7.76
CA VAL A 61 -0.96 9.08 -9.14
C VAL A 61 -1.96 7.95 -9.25
N SER A 62 -3.20 8.27 -9.61
CA SER A 62 -4.25 7.27 -9.82
C SER A 62 -5.18 7.66 -10.95
N GLY A 63 -5.88 6.66 -11.49
CA GLY A 63 -6.82 6.85 -12.57
C GLY A 63 -7.52 5.57 -12.98
N ILE A 64 -8.38 5.69 -13.98
CA ILE A 64 -9.08 4.55 -14.57
C ILE A 64 -8.95 4.64 -16.09
N PHE A 65 -8.39 3.61 -16.70
CA PHE A 65 -8.36 3.46 -18.16
C PHE A 65 -9.64 2.78 -18.64
N LYS A 66 -10.47 3.51 -19.41
CA LYS A 66 -11.76 3.03 -19.97
C LYS A 66 -11.85 3.20 -21.48
N ASP A 67 -10.75 3.50 -22.15
CA ASP A 67 -10.78 3.79 -23.58
C ASP A 67 -11.25 2.56 -24.38
N SER A 68 -12.01 2.85 -25.44
CA SER A 68 -12.48 1.85 -26.38
C SER A 68 -11.34 1.39 -27.26
N LEU A 69 -11.01 0.10 -27.18
CA LEU A 69 -10.01 -0.53 -28.05
C LEU A 69 -10.73 -1.23 -29.22
N SER A 70 -10.19 -1.10 -30.42
CA SER A 70 -10.88 -1.47 -31.66
C SER A 70 -10.48 -2.83 -32.24
N SER A 71 -9.40 -3.44 -31.74
CA SER A 71 -8.85 -4.69 -32.29
C SER A 71 -8.24 -5.58 -31.21
N VAL A 72 -8.36 -6.89 -31.41
CA VAL A 72 -7.72 -7.89 -30.56
C VAL A 72 -6.20 -7.72 -30.63
N GLY A 73 -5.53 -7.67 -29.48
CA GLY A 73 -4.08 -7.51 -29.44
C GLY A 73 -3.57 -6.78 -28.19
N TYR A 74 -2.29 -6.43 -28.22
CA TYR A 74 -1.63 -5.69 -27.14
C TYR A 74 -1.83 -4.19 -27.33
N HIS A 75 -2.40 -3.53 -26.32
CA HIS A 75 -2.56 -2.08 -26.27
C HIS A 75 -1.87 -1.55 -25.02
N LYS A 76 -0.93 -0.61 -25.17
CA LYS A 76 -0.33 0.08 -24.02
C LYS A 76 -1.41 0.96 -23.39
N ILE A 77 -1.68 0.79 -22.10
CA ILE A 77 -2.74 1.52 -21.41
C ILE A 77 -2.19 2.58 -20.45
N ILE A 78 -1.07 2.31 -19.78
CA ILE A 78 -0.35 3.28 -18.94
C ILE A 78 1.16 3.00 -18.95
N GLU A 79 1.93 3.95 -18.45
CA GLU A 79 3.34 3.80 -18.10
C GLU A 79 3.51 4.05 -16.60
N ILE A 80 4.23 3.17 -15.91
CA ILE A 80 4.64 3.33 -14.52
C ILE A 80 6.10 3.79 -14.54
N PRO A 81 6.40 5.03 -14.10
CA PRO A 81 7.75 5.57 -14.20
C PRO A 81 8.71 4.95 -13.17
N GLU A 82 10.00 5.25 -13.33
CA GLU A 82 11.03 4.95 -12.33
C GLU A 82 10.73 5.65 -10.98
N GLY A 83 11.09 5.00 -9.87
CA GLY A 83 10.86 5.48 -8.52
C GLY A 83 9.45 5.25 -7.99
N ALA A 84 8.56 4.61 -8.76
CA ALA A 84 7.19 4.34 -8.36
C ALA A 84 7.13 3.30 -7.23
N THR A 85 6.36 3.59 -6.19
CA THR A 85 6.07 2.71 -5.05
C THR A 85 4.57 2.46 -4.91
N LYS A 86 4.19 1.47 -4.08
CA LYS A 86 2.79 1.12 -3.79
C LYS A 86 1.95 0.97 -5.06
N ILE A 87 2.52 0.29 -6.05
CA ILE A 87 1.93 0.09 -7.36
C ILE A 87 0.76 -0.88 -7.21
N ASN A 88 -0.40 -0.52 -7.76
CA ASN A 88 -1.55 -1.38 -7.89
C ASN A 88 -2.24 -1.13 -9.23
N VAL A 89 -2.43 -2.18 -10.03
CA VAL A 89 -3.19 -2.13 -11.27
C VAL A 89 -4.21 -3.26 -11.22
N THR A 90 -5.49 -2.92 -11.31
CA THR A 90 -6.61 -3.85 -11.11
C THR A 90 -7.67 -3.62 -12.18
N GLU A 91 -8.05 -4.68 -12.86
CA GLU A 91 -9.24 -4.71 -13.70
C GLU A 91 -10.50 -4.59 -12.82
N MET A 92 -11.39 -3.64 -13.14
CA MET A 92 -12.53 -3.30 -12.29
C MET A 92 -13.58 -4.42 -12.20
N ALA A 93 -13.70 -5.22 -13.24
CA ALA A 93 -14.56 -6.40 -13.27
C ALA A 93 -13.94 -7.43 -14.20
N LYS A 94 -14.12 -8.71 -13.89
CA LYS A 94 -13.62 -9.79 -14.72
C LYS A 94 -14.03 -9.64 -16.20
N SER A 95 -13.08 -9.73 -17.11
CA SER A 95 -13.35 -9.88 -18.55
C SER A 95 -12.50 -10.99 -19.19
N ARG A 96 -12.49 -11.05 -20.53
CA ARG A 96 -11.58 -11.91 -21.31
C ARG A 96 -10.25 -11.22 -21.64
N ASN A 97 -10.07 -9.99 -21.19
CA ASN A 97 -8.79 -9.28 -21.34
C ASN A 97 -7.77 -9.80 -20.32
N TYR A 98 -6.51 -9.53 -20.59
CA TYR A 98 -5.42 -9.81 -19.65
C TYR A 98 -4.56 -8.58 -19.45
N LEU A 99 -4.06 -8.37 -18.24
CA LEU A 99 -3.08 -7.34 -17.96
C LEU A 99 -1.69 -7.88 -18.28
N ALA A 100 -0.82 -7.07 -18.86
CA ALA A 100 0.58 -7.43 -19.09
C ALA A 100 1.50 -6.30 -18.65
N LEU A 101 2.70 -6.66 -18.22
CA LEU A 101 3.71 -5.74 -17.73
C LEU A 101 5.02 -6.01 -18.46
N ARG A 102 5.61 -4.97 -19.03
CA ARG A 102 6.85 -5.07 -19.81
C ARG A 102 7.88 -4.04 -19.35
N CYS A 103 9.12 -4.48 -19.18
CA CYS A 103 10.26 -3.59 -18.97
C CYS A 103 10.54 -2.77 -20.23
N ARG A 104 11.25 -1.64 -20.08
CA ARG A 104 11.67 -0.81 -21.21
C ARG A 104 12.59 -1.54 -22.19
N SER A 105 13.34 -2.53 -21.69
CA SER A 105 14.15 -3.46 -22.49
C SER A 105 13.35 -4.36 -23.43
N GLY A 106 12.01 -4.37 -23.33
CA GLY A 106 11.12 -5.23 -24.11
C GLY A 106 10.85 -6.60 -23.48
N ARG A 107 11.50 -6.92 -22.35
CA ARG A 107 11.25 -8.15 -21.59
C ARG A 107 9.88 -8.09 -20.88
N SER A 108 9.05 -9.12 -21.09
CA SER A 108 7.82 -9.32 -20.31
C SER A 108 8.12 -9.74 -18.87
N VAL A 109 7.43 -9.11 -17.93
CA VAL A 109 7.49 -9.41 -16.48
C VAL A 109 6.27 -10.24 -16.07
N ILE A 110 5.08 -9.82 -16.51
CA ILE A 110 3.80 -10.53 -16.32
C ILE A 110 3.11 -10.56 -17.67
N ASN A 111 2.74 -11.75 -18.13
CA ASN A 111 2.09 -12.02 -19.41
C ASN A 111 2.88 -11.49 -20.62
N GLY A 112 2.83 -12.20 -21.75
CA GLY A 112 3.68 -11.82 -22.90
C GLY A 112 3.95 -12.97 -23.83
N ASN A 113 4.46 -12.67 -25.03
CA ASN A 113 4.74 -13.68 -26.05
C ASN A 113 3.55 -14.62 -26.32
N TRP A 114 2.33 -14.07 -26.28
CA TRP A 114 1.07 -14.83 -26.41
C TRP A 114 0.82 -15.89 -25.32
N ALA A 115 1.57 -15.85 -24.22
CA ALA A 115 1.40 -16.71 -23.06
C ALA A 115 0.80 -15.93 -21.88
N ILE A 116 -0.03 -16.65 -21.10
CA ILE A 116 -0.63 -16.18 -19.86
C ILE A 116 0.03 -16.91 -18.69
N ASP A 117 0.59 -16.14 -17.79
CA ASP A 117 1.29 -16.58 -16.60
C ASP A 117 0.32 -17.06 -15.51
N ARG A 118 0.82 -17.89 -14.60
CA ARG A 118 0.05 -18.30 -13.42
C ARG A 118 0.08 -17.21 -12.35
N PRO A 119 -0.94 -17.10 -11.47
CA PRO A 119 -0.85 -16.23 -10.30
C PRO A 119 0.41 -16.54 -9.48
N GLY A 120 1.13 -15.51 -9.05
CA GLY A 120 2.46 -15.69 -8.46
C GLY A 120 3.24 -14.40 -8.25
N LYS A 121 4.54 -14.54 -7.99
CA LYS A 121 5.48 -13.43 -7.81
C LYS A 121 6.44 -13.36 -9.01
N TYR A 122 6.66 -12.15 -9.52
CA TYR A 122 7.44 -11.90 -10.74
C TYR A 122 8.41 -10.75 -10.51
N GLU A 123 9.68 -10.96 -10.82
CA GLU A 123 10.73 -9.95 -10.67
C GLU A 123 10.87 -9.09 -11.94
N GLY A 124 10.81 -7.78 -11.77
CA GLY A 124 10.93 -6.83 -12.87
C GLY A 124 11.03 -5.39 -12.40
N GLY A 125 11.72 -4.55 -13.16
CA GLY A 125 11.94 -3.15 -12.85
C GLY A 125 12.45 -2.87 -11.44
N GLY A 126 13.31 -3.74 -10.89
CA GLY A 126 13.92 -3.57 -9.58
C GLY A 126 13.02 -3.91 -8.38
N THR A 127 11.83 -4.46 -8.60
CA THR A 127 10.91 -4.86 -7.53
C THR A 127 10.22 -6.20 -7.81
N MET A 128 9.41 -6.66 -6.85
CA MET A 128 8.68 -7.92 -6.93
C MET A 128 7.18 -7.64 -7.09
N PHE A 129 6.64 -8.03 -8.24
CA PHE A 129 5.22 -7.93 -8.54
C PHE A 129 4.47 -9.17 -8.06
N THR A 130 3.36 -8.98 -7.35
CA THR A 130 2.40 -10.03 -7.03
C THR A 130 1.28 -9.97 -8.05
N TYR A 131 1.18 -11.01 -8.87
CA TYR A 131 0.15 -11.17 -9.89
C TYR A 131 -0.99 -12.07 -9.39
N LYS A 132 -2.24 -11.60 -9.52
CA LYS A 132 -3.44 -12.29 -9.04
C LYS A 132 -4.46 -12.41 -10.17
N ARG A 133 -4.98 -13.63 -10.34
CA ARG A 133 -6.10 -13.93 -11.23
C ARG A 133 -7.14 -14.73 -10.44
N PRO A 134 -8.15 -14.06 -9.86
CA PRO A 134 -9.19 -14.72 -9.07
C PRO A 134 -9.88 -15.85 -9.84
N ASN A 135 -10.34 -16.88 -9.12
CA ASN A 135 -10.92 -18.08 -9.73
C ASN A 135 -12.13 -17.73 -10.62
N GLU A 136 -12.10 -18.23 -11.86
CA GLU A 136 -13.06 -17.88 -12.89
C GLU A 136 -14.52 -18.28 -12.58
N ILE A 137 -14.74 -19.30 -11.73
CA ILE A 137 -16.08 -19.81 -11.42
C ILE A 137 -16.67 -19.08 -10.21
N ARG A 138 -15.84 -18.69 -9.25
CA ARG A 138 -16.28 -18.23 -7.93
C ARG A 138 -16.13 -16.73 -7.69
N SER A 139 -15.49 -16.01 -8.60
CA SER A 139 -15.20 -14.59 -8.42
C SER A 139 -15.57 -13.76 -9.65
N THR A 140 -16.14 -12.60 -9.38
CA THR A 140 -16.33 -11.51 -10.36
C THR A 140 -15.18 -10.50 -10.34
N ALA A 141 -14.24 -10.66 -9.40
CA ALA A 141 -13.09 -9.78 -9.28
C ALA A 141 -12.19 -9.91 -10.52
N GLY A 142 -11.74 -8.77 -11.02
CA GLY A 142 -10.82 -8.72 -12.15
C GLY A 142 -9.40 -9.15 -11.79
N GLU A 143 -8.60 -9.28 -12.83
CA GLU A 143 -7.16 -9.52 -12.72
C GLU A 143 -6.43 -8.32 -12.10
N SER A 144 -5.33 -8.57 -11.37
CA SER A 144 -4.51 -7.49 -10.82
C SER A 144 -3.04 -7.85 -10.70
N PHE A 145 -2.19 -6.82 -10.68
CA PHE A 145 -0.83 -6.92 -10.17
C PHE A 145 -0.50 -5.74 -9.27
N SER A 146 0.34 -5.99 -8.26
CA SER A 146 0.81 -4.97 -7.33
C SER A 146 2.26 -5.17 -6.92
N ALA A 147 2.95 -4.10 -6.54
CA ALA A 147 4.32 -4.14 -6.04
C ALA A 147 4.57 -3.03 -5.02
N GLU A 148 5.46 -3.28 -4.07
CA GLU A 148 5.87 -2.26 -3.09
C GLU A 148 6.76 -1.17 -3.73
N GLY A 149 7.53 -1.51 -4.76
CA GLY A 149 8.53 -0.64 -5.37
C GLY A 149 9.81 -0.53 -4.52
N PRO A 150 10.65 0.50 -4.74
CA PRO A 150 10.60 1.42 -5.86
C PRO A 150 10.95 0.71 -7.18
N THR A 151 10.42 1.20 -8.30
CA THR A 151 10.90 0.80 -9.62
C THR A 151 12.25 1.46 -9.93
N ASN A 152 13.13 0.76 -10.64
CA ASN A 152 14.43 1.30 -11.10
C ASN A 152 14.48 1.58 -12.61
N GLU A 153 13.37 1.37 -13.30
CA GLU A 153 13.15 1.74 -14.70
C GLU A 153 11.66 2.01 -14.93
N ALA A 154 11.32 2.66 -16.04
CA ALA A 154 9.93 2.76 -16.48
C ALA A 154 9.40 1.40 -16.98
N LEU A 155 8.15 1.10 -16.66
CA LEU A 155 7.45 -0.12 -17.03
C LEU A 155 6.18 0.21 -17.81
N ASP A 156 5.99 -0.49 -18.92
CA ASP A 156 4.79 -0.36 -19.74
C ASP A 156 3.73 -1.35 -19.28
N VAL A 157 2.52 -0.86 -19.01
CA VAL A 157 1.35 -1.70 -18.76
C VAL A 157 0.56 -1.84 -20.05
N PHE A 158 0.27 -3.08 -20.41
CA PHE A 158 -0.52 -3.43 -21.57
C PHE A 158 -1.82 -4.12 -21.16
N MET A 159 -2.82 -3.99 -22.01
CA MET A 159 -3.98 -4.86 -22.04
C MET A 159 -3.87 -5.76 -23.27
N ILE A 160 -3.94 -7.07 -23.07
CA ILE A 160 -4.20 -8.04 -24.14
C ILE A 160 -5.71 -8.06 -24.36
N TYR A 161 -6.16 -7.22 -25.28
CA TYR A 161 -7.58 -6.97 -25.54
C TYR A 161 -8.22 -8.13 -26.31
N GLN A 162 -9.34 -8.65 -25.80
CA GLN A 162 -10.20 -9.66 -26.42
C GLN A 162 -11.69 -9.31 -26.32
N GLN A 163 -12.06 -8.42 -25.40
CA GLN A 163 -13.44 -8.01 -25.13
C GLN A 163 -13.47 -6.56 -24.64
N SER A 164 -14.61 -5.88 -24.78
CA SER A 164 -14.86 -4.56 -24.19
C SER A 164 -14.22 -4.39 -22.80
N ASN A 165 -13.49 -3.29 -22.63
CA ASN A 165 -12.75 -2.97 -21.42
C ASN A 165 -13.73 -2.55 -20.30
N PRO A 166 -13.83 -3.31 -19.19
CA PRO A 166 -14.67 -2.94 -18.06
C PRO A 166 -14.12 -1.75 -17.25
N GLY A 167 -12.87 -1.36 -17.52
CA GLY A 167 -12.09 -0.38 -16.81
C GLY A 167 -10.89 -1.04 -16.12
N VAL A 168 -9.74 -0.38 -16.18
CA VAL A 168 -8.55 -0.75 -15.39
C VAL A 168 -8.23 0.40 -14.47
N GLN A 169 -8.37 0.19 -13.17
CA GLN A 169 -7.96 1.13 -12.15
C GLN A 169 -6.46 0.96 -11.88
N TYR A 170 -5.74 2.07 -11.79
CA TYR A 170 -4.34 2.08 -11.41
C TYR A 170 -4.07 3.12 -10.33
N GLU A 171 -3.10 2.83 -9.49
CA GLU A 171 -2.56 3.74 -8.48
C GLU A 171 -1.07 3.42 -8.25
N TYR A 172 -0.26 4.45 -8.05
CA TYR A 172 1.11 4.35 -7.57
C TYR A 172 1.55 5.68 -6.94
N ILE A 173 2.64 5.65 -6.17
CA ILE A 173 3.19 6.81 -5.49
C ILE A 173 4.55 7.15 -6.08
N LEU A 174 4.81 8.45 -6.31
CA LEU A 174 6.11 8.96 -6.73
C LEU A 174 6.74 9.82 -5.65
N PRO A 175 8.04 9.66 -5.35
CA PRO A 175 8.72 10.55 -4.42
C PRO A 175 8.76 11.98 -4.98
N ASN A 176 8.59 12.97 -4.11
CA ASN A 176 8.82 14.36 -4.47
C ASN A 176 10.32 14.64 -4.35
N VAL A 177 11.02 14.72 -5.49
CA VAL A 177 12.49 14.87 -5.56
C VAL A 177 13.00 16.09 -4.78
N ASN A 178 12.15 17.10 -4.59
CA ASN A 178 12.45 18.32 -3.84
C ASN A 178 12.42 18.15 -2.31
N VAL A 179 11.81 17.06 -1.81
CA VAL A 179 11.64 16.78 -0.36
C VAL A 179 12.55 15.62 0.09
N VAL A 180 13.08 14.82 -0.83
CA VAL A 180 13.96 13.66 -0.53
C VAL A 180 15.42 14.08 -0.19
N SER A 181 15.81 15.33 -0.48
CA SER A 181 17.20 15.80 -0.28
C SER A 181 17.70 16.07 1.16
N PRO A 182 16.91 16.01 2.27
CA PRO A 182 17.51 16.11 3.62
C PRO A 182 17.63 14.79 4.41
N LEU A 183 17.05 13.66 3.97
CA LEU A 183 16.87 12.48 4.85
C LEU A 183 17.70 11.24 4.48
N LEU A 184 18.77 11.36 3.68
CA LEU A 184 19.78 10.29 3.66
C LEU A 184 20.56 10.32 4.99
N PRO A 185 20.55 9.24 5.78
CA PRO A 185 21.45 9.11 6.92
C PRO A 185 22.91 9.13 6.41
N PRO A 186 23.84 9.83 7.08
CA PRO A 186 25.25 9.80 6.71
C PRO A 186 25.88 8.47 7.14
N SER A 187 25.72 7.43 6.32
CA SER A 187 26.49 6.19 6.37
C SER A 187 26.51 5.66 4.93
N ILE A 188 27.58 5.83 4.15
CA ILE A 188 28.93 5.30 4.36
C ILE A 188 29.92 6.31 3.78
N ARG A 189 30.76 6.94 4.61
CA ARG A 189 32.04 7.46 4.13
C ARG A 189 32.99 6.25 4.10
N PRO A 190 33.52 5.81 2.95
CA PRO A 190 34.66 4.90 2.95
C PRO A 190 35.81 5.64 3.63
N GLY A 191 36.17 5.17 4.82
CA GLY A 191 37.31 5.68 5.58
C GLY A 191 38.56 5.64 4.71
N LYS A 192 39.11 6.81 4.41
CA LYS A 192 40.51 6.93 4.02
C LYS A 192 41.36 6.82 5.29
N THR A 193 41.95 5.64 5.42
CA THR A 193 43.34 5.38 5.83
C THR A 193 43.80 5.89 7.19
N GLU A 194 43.96 4.97 8.13
CA GLU A 194 44.85 5.13 9.28
C GLU A 194 46.25 5.52 8.79
N THR A 195 46.72 6.69 9.22
CA THR A 195 48.15 6.97 9.30
C THR A 195 48.39 7.54 10.69
N PHE A 196 48.76 6.65 11.63
CA PHE A 196 49.33 7.08 12.89
C PHE A 196 50.80 7.43 12.66
N GLN A 197 51.09 8.73 12.56
CA GLN A 197 52.38 9.28 12.96
C GLN A 197 52.22 9.80 14.40
N HIS A 198 53.01 9.30 15.36
CA HIS A 198 54.10 10.07 15.99
C HIS A 198 54.80 9.29 17.14
N LEU A 199 56.13 9.50 17.21
CA LEU A 199 57.05 9.42 18.38
C LEU A 199 57.55 8.04 18.84
N THR A 200 58.74 7.66 18.38
CA THR A 200 59.99 7.85 19.14
C THR A 200 61.16 7.99 18.17
#